data_AF-K1PYZ5-F1
#
_entry.id   AF-K1PYZ5-F1
#
_cell.length_a   1.000
_cell.length_b   1.000
_cell.length_c   1.000
_cell.angle_alpha   90.00
_cell.angle_beta   90.00
_cell.angle_gamma   90.00
#
_symmetry.space_group_name_H-M   'P 1'
#
loop_
_entity.id
_entity.type
_entity.pdbx_description
1 polymer ?
#
loop_
_entity_poly.entity_id
_entity_poly.type
_entity_poly.pdbx_seq_one_letter_code
_entity_poly.pdbx_strand_id
1 'polypeptide(L)'
;MCAKREFYQNGEDEHMATACVGRCDFGFRMDCPRGKRVALQDLTYHARETSAMCPAIKNPEVMCQSGEECCRYNGGDCHQPFSYNKAFELFSNCSGYQNCGWFRAESVDLGNRCSHQDKTNYVSATYICIQEETILDICSEASRHGKSVSLSYNGSRYGGTIDDPRVCSCAISASDCDTRARLKFRDVDRRLHSYNDITSCNPHSRISLQDKSTFQSLRCQSNYFQKGFRDVFYSSSPYARMSSYNQPGVYPTQVWLEVTGEKGNHSMWK
;
A
#
# COMPACT_ATOMS: atom_id res chain seq x y z
N MET A 1 19.61 -20.99 24.29
CA MET A 1 19.13 -22.28 23.72
C MET A 1 18.16 -21.97 22.60
N CYS A 2 18.59 -22.01 21.34
CA CYS A 2 17.71 -21.71 20.21
C CYS A 2 17.17 -23.01 19.63
N ALA A 3 15.87 -23.25 19.82
CA ALA A 3 15.16 -24.35 19.20
C ALA A 3 15.11 -24.16 17.67
N LYS A 4 15.40 -25.22 16.91
CA LYS A 4 15.03 -25.32 15.49
C LYS A 4 13.51 -25.10 15.40
N ARG A 5 13.08 -24.09 14.64
CA ARG A 5 11.69 -23.97 14.19
C ARG A 5 11.62 -23.70 12.71
N GLU A 6 10.62 -24.36 12.14
CA GLU A 6 10.37 -24.62 10.74
C GLU A 6 10.21 -23.34 9.92
N PHE A 7 10.69 -23.42 8.68
CA PHE A 7 10.45 -22.42 7.66
C PHE A 7 8.97 -22.42 7.30
N TYR A 8 8.19 -21.53 7.91
CA TYR A 8 7.03 -20.98 7.23
C TYR A 8 7.54 -19.95 6.22
N GLN A 9 7.45 -20.31 4.93
CA GLN A 9 7.41 -19.33 3.86
C GLN A 9 6.29 -18.35 4.22
N ASN A 10 6.64 -17.07 4.42
CA ASN A 10 5.61 -16.04 4.49
C ASN A 10 5.03 -15.95 3.07
N GLY A 11 3.97 -16.70 2.81
CA GLY A 11 3.08 -16.39 1.70
C GLY A 11 2.47 -15.03 2.04
N GLU A 12 2.96 -13.97 1.41
CA GLU A 12 2.17 -12.76 1.30
C GLU A 12 0.94 -13.19 0.49
N ASP A 13 -0.20 -13.38 1.18
CA ASP A 13 -1.47 -13.68 0.53
C ASP A 13 -1.87 -12.41 -0.25
N GLU A 14 -1.34 -12.29 -1.46
CA GLU A 14 -1.74 -11.27 -2.43
C GLU A 14 -3.13 -11.61 -2.93
N HIS A 15 -4.03 -10.66 -2.74
CA HIS A 15 -5.43 -10.77 -3.14
C HIS A 15 -5.70 -9.77 -4.25
N MET A 16 -6.60 -10.15 -5.16
CA MET A 16 -7.07 -9.25 -6.21
C MET A 16 -8.60 -9.26 -6.22
N ALA A 17 -9.17 -8.08 -6.02
CA ALA A 17 -10.58 -7.84 -6.22
C ALA A 17 -10.76 -7.22 -7.61
N THR A 18 -11.76 -7.68 -8.36
CA THR A 18 -12.12 -7.09 -9.64
C THR A 18 -13.60 -6.74 -9.68
N ALA A 19 -13.96 -5.77 -10.51
CA ALA A 19 -15.35 -5.48 -10.80
C ALA A 19 -15.51 -4.95 -12.21
N CYS A 20 -16.63 -5.34 -12.80
CA CYS A 20 -17.06 -4.87 -14.09
C CYS A 20 -17.54 -3.42 -14.06
N VAL A 21 -17.18 -2.66 -15.08
CA VAL A 21 -17.73 -1.32 -15.30
C VAL A 21 -19.22 -1.41 -15.63
N GLY A 22 -19.99 -0.49 -15.06
CA GLY A 22 -21.40 -0.34 -15.37
C GLY A 22 -22.25 0.00 -14.15
N ARG A 23 -23.56 0.06 -14.33
CA ARG A 23 -24.52 0.07 -13.21
C ARG A 23 -24.82 -1.38 -12.78
N CYS A 24 -23.77 -2.09 -12.41
CA CYS A 24 -23.87 -3.44 -11.90
C CYS A 24 -24.34 -3.39 -10.45
N ASP A 25 -25.20 -4.33 -10.04
CA ASP A 25 -25.61 -4.48 -8.64
C ASP A 25 -24.43 -4.85 -7.72
N PHE A 26 -23.26 -5.18 -8.31
CA PHE A 26 -22.05 -5.62 -7.64
C PHE A 26 -20.89 -4.65 -7.91
N GLY A 27 -20.24 -4.19 -6.83
CA GLY A 27 -18.98 -3.43 -6.87
C GLY A 27 -17.80 -4.29 -6.40
N PHE A 28 -16.58 -3.76 -6.48
CA PHE A 28 -15.42 -4.46 -5.90
C PHE A 28 -15.33 -4.22 -4.40
N ARG A 29 -14.82 -5.24 -3.70
CA ARG A 29 -14.65 -5.26 -2.25
C ARG A 29 -13.35 -5.97 -1.90
N MET A 30 -12.66 -5.44 -0.91
CA MET A 30 -11.41 -5.94 -0.36
C MET A 30 -11.67 -6.33 1.08
N ASP A 31 -11.59 -7.63 1.35
CA ASP A 31 -11.85 -8.18 2.67
C ASP A 31 -10.64 -8.97 3.14
N CYS A 32 -10.30 -8.74 4.41
CA CYS A 32 -9.31 -9.51 5.12
C CYS A 32 -9.97 -10.38 6.20
N PRO A 33 -9.40 -11.57 6.47
CA PRO A 33 -9.79 -12.39 7.62
C PRO A 33 -9.76 -11.60 8.94
N ARG A 34 -10.54 -12.06 9.93
CA ARG A 34 -10.55 -11.45 11.27
C ARG A 34 -9.14 -11.37 11.85
N GLY A 35 -8.81 -10.22 12.42
CA GLY A 35 -7.46 -9.95 12.96
C GLY A 35 -6.44 -9.51 11.91
N LYS A 36 -6.85 -9.33 10.66
CA LYS A 36 -6.01 -8.75 9.60
C LYS A 36 -6.63 -7.46 9.04
N ARG A 37 -5.78 -6.59 8.50
CA ARG A 37 -6.15 -5.30 7.90
C ARG A 37 -5.73 -5.27 6.42
N VAL A 38 -6.57 -4.66 5.59
CA VAL A 38 -6.31 -4.42 4.17
C VAL A 38 -5.14 -3.45 4.03
N ALA A 39 -4.17 -3.83 3.22
CA ALA A 39 -3.07 -3.00 2.76
C ALA A 39 -3.12 -2.94 1.23
N LEU A 40 -3.63 -1.83 0.71
CA LEU A 40 -3.84 -1.66 -0.72
C LEU A 40 -2.50 -1.50 -1.44
N GLN A 41 -2.27 -2.29 -2.49
CA GLN A 41 -1.01 -2.25 -3.26
C GLN A 41 -1.19 -1.44 -4.54
N ASP A 42 -2.22 -1.74 -5.32
CA ASP A 42 -2.45 -1.09 -6.61
C ASP A 42 -3.93 -1.02 -6.98
N LEU A 43 -4.25 -0.04 -7.82
CA LEU A 43 -5.57 0.23 -8.36
C LEU A 43 -5.44 0.55 -9.85
N THR A 44 -6.06 -0.29 -10.67
CA THR A 44 -5.85 -0.28 -12.12
C THR A 44 -7.17 -0.41 -12.86
N TYR A 45 -7.36 0.44 -13.87
CA TYR A 45 -8.42 0.29 -14.84
C TYR A 45 -7.93 -0.59 -15.99
N HIS A 46 -8.79 -1.44 -16.51
CA HIS A 46 -8.47 -2.39 -17.57
C HIS A 46 -9.47 -2.32 -18.72
N ALA A 47 -8.98 -2.64 -19.91
CA ALA A 47 -9.77 -2.85 -21.10
C ALA A 47 -9.40 -4.19 -21.73
N ARG A 48 -10.34 -5.12 -21.67
CA ARG A 48 -10.30 -6.37 -22.43
C ARG A 48 -10.91 -6.18 -23.82
N GLU A 49 -10.32 -6.85 -24.81
CA GLU A 49 -10.84 -6.88 -26.18
C GLU A 49 -12.30 -7.34 -26.25
N THR A 50 -13.06 -6.70 -27.15
CA THR A 50 -14.47 -6.98 -27.35
C THR A 50 -14.66 -8.40 -27.89
N SER A 51 -15.51 -9.18 -27.22
CA SER A 51 -15.87 -10.55 -27.62
C SER A 51 -17.30 -10.87 -27.21
N ALA A 52 -17.79 -12.06 -27.59
CA ALA A 52 -19.09 -12.54 -27.11
C ALA A 52 -19.18 -12.61 -25.58
N MET A 53 -18.07 -12.90 -24.91
CA MET A 53 -17.97 -12.98 -23.44
C MET A 53 -17.68 -11.62 -22.78
N CYS A 54 -17.25 -10.62 -23.55
CA CYS A 54 -16.92 -9.28 -23.09
C CYS A 54 -17.38 -8.26 -24.15
N PRO A 55 -18.69 -8.03 -24.30
CA PRO A 55 -19.23 -7.14 -25.32
C PRO A 55 -18.83 -5.67 -25.06
N ALA A 56 -18.83 -4.85 -26.11
CA ALA A 56 -18.57 -3.42 -25.98
C ALA A 56 -19.71 -2.73 -25.21
N ILE A 57 -19.35 -1.92 -24.20
CA ILE A 57 -20.32 -1.16 -23.41
C ILE A 57 -20.68 0.12 -24.18
N LYS A 58 -21.92 0.19 -24.67
CA LYS A 58 -22.40 1.38 -25.39
C LYS A 58 -22.71 2.55 -24.45
N ASN A 59 -23.19 2.27 -23.24
CA ASN A 59 -23.44 3.28 -22.22
C ASN A 59 -23.19 2.73 -20.79
N PRO A 60 -22.03 3.01 -20.17
CA PRO A 60 -21.67 2.49 -18.85
C PRO A 60 -22.51 3.05 -17.70
N GLU A 61 -23.27 4.12 -17.93
CA GLU A 61 -24.15 4.69 -16.90
C GLU A 61 -25.43 3.87 -16.70
N VAL A 62 -25.83 3.11 -17.73
CA VAL A 62 -27.13 2.44 -17.81
C VAL A 62 -27.00 0.93 -18.05
N MET A 63 -25.88 0.48 -18.62
CA MET A 63 -25.61 -0.93 -18.87
C MET A 63 -24.61 -1.48 -17.85
N CYS A 64 -24.77 -2.74 -17.47
CA CYS A 64 -23.80 -3.48 -16.70
C CYS A 64 -23.02 -4.43 -17.62
N GLN A 65 -21.69 -4.38 -17.54
CA GLN A 65 -20.89 -5.48 -18.03
C GLN A 65 -21.00 -6.60 -16.98
N SER A 66 -21.58 -7.75 -17.32
CA SER A 66 -21.90 -8.78 -16.32
C SER A 66 -21.26 -10.14 -16.60
N GLY A 67 -20.39 -10.23 -17.61
CA GLY A 67 -19.62 -11.46 -17.85
C GLY A 67 -18.52 -11.60 -16.81
N GLU A 68 -18.62 -12.56 -15.90
CA GLU A 68 -17.55 -12.86 -14.92
C GLU A 68 -16.19 -13.01 -15.59
N GLU A 69 -16.17 -13.64 -16.77
CA GLU A 69 -14.95 -13.80 -17.54
C GLU A 69 -14.39 -12.46 -18.02
N CYS A 70 -15.24 -11.53 -18.49
CA CYS A 70 -14.81 -10.22 -18.99
C CYS A 70 -14.06 -9.39 -17.95
N CYS A 71 -14.43 -9.52 -16.67
CA CYS A 71 -13.94 -8.66 -15.60
C CYS A 71 -12.97 -9.37 -14.66
N ARG A 72 -12.54 -10.58 -15.03
CA ARG A 72 -11.41 -11.25 -14.38
C ARG A 72 -10.11 -10.69 -14.96
N TYR A 73 -9.10 -10.46 -14.14
CA TYR A 73 -7.80 -9.98 -14.64
C TYR A 73 -7.13 -10.94 -15.64
N ASN A 74 -6.57 -10.39 -16.72
CA ASN A 74 -5.69 -11.10 -17.66
C ASN A 74 -4.50 -10.19 -18.01
N GLY A 75 -3.28 -10.71 -17.94
CA GLY A 75 -2.05 -9.93 -18.16
C GLY A 75 -1.86 -9.38 -19.57
N GLY A 76 -2.66 -9.84 -20.54
CA GLY A 76 -2.69 -9.28 -21.90
C GLY A 76 -3.65 -8.09 -22.07
N ASP A 77 -4.45 -7.76 -21.05
CA ASP A 77 -5.42 -6.66 -21.15
C ASP A 77 -4.70 -5.30 -21.11
N CYS A 78 -5.25 -4.34 -21.86
CA CYS A 78 -4.73 -2.98 -21.82
C CYS A 78 -5.11 -2.33 -20.49
N HIS A 79 -4.21 -1.54 -19.90
CA HIS A 79 -4.44 -1.02 -18.55
C HIS A 79 -3.92 0.40 -18.36
N GLN A 80 -4.51 1.10 -17.38
CA GLN A 80 -3.99 2.35 -16.87
C GLN A 80 -4.23 2.50 -15.36
N PRO A 81 -3.28 3.08 -14.62
CA PRO A 81 -3.43 3.25 -13.18
C PRO A 81 -4.53 4.26 -12.85
N PHE A 82 -5.09 4.15 -11.64
CA PHE A 82 -6.02 5.16 -11.13
C PHE A 82 -5.38 6.54 -11.05
N SER A 83 -6.16 7.60 -11.30
CA SER A 83 -5.72 8.97 -11.01
C SER A 83 -5.35 9.11 -9.53
N TYR A 84 -4.46 10.05 -9.19
CA TYR A 84 -4.03 10.20 -7.80
C TYR A 84 -5.19 10.52 -6.85
N ASN A 85 -6.14 11.36 -7.27
CA ASN A 85 -7.32 11.70 -6.47
C ASN A 85 -8.15 10.45 -6.15
N LYS A 86 -8.47 9.64 -7.17
CA LYS A 86 -9.29 8.43 -6.98
C LYS A 86 -8.56 7.37 -6.15
N ALA A 87 -7.25 7.23 -6.37
CA ALA A 87 -6.45 6.31 -5.57
C ALA A 87 -6.39 6.75 -4.11
N PHE A 88 -6.15 8.03 -3.83
CA PHE A 88 -6.09 8.54 -2.45
C PHE A 88 -7.40 8.33 -1.69
N GLU A 89 -8.56 8.54 -2.35
CA GLU A 89 -9.88 8.25 -1.78
C GLU A 89 -9.97 6.80 -1.31
N LEU A 90 -9.62 5.85 -2.18
CA LEU A 90 -9.67 4.41 -1.88
C LEU A 90 -8.64 4.00 -0.83
N PHE A 91 -7.40 4.47 -0.93
CA PHE A 91 -6.37 4.23 0.09
C PHE A 91 -6.83 4.74 1.47
N SER A 92 -7.45 5.92 1.52
CA SER A 92 -7.93 6.51 2.78
C SER A 92 -9.13 5.79 3.38
N ASN A 93 -9.98 5.21 2.54
CA ASN A 93 -11.16 4.47 2.98
C ASN A 93 -10.87 2.99 3.28
N CYS A 94 -9.79 2.43 2.75
CA CYS A 94 -9.53 0.98 2.81
C CYS A 94 -8.29 0.56 3.59
N SER A 95 -7.17 1.28 3.47
CA SER A 95 -5.94 0.87 4.15
C SER A 95 -6.11 0.93 5.67
N GLY A 96 -5.84 -0.18 6.35
CA GLY A 96 -5.99 -0.30 7.81
C GLY A 96 -7.37 -0.78 8.28
N TYR A 97 -8.34 -0.97 7.38
CA TYR A 97 -9.64 -1.56 7.70
C TYR A 97 -9.65 -3.06 7.44
N GLN A 98 -10.47 -3.82 8.18
CA GLN A 98 -10.61 -5.26 7.92
C GLN A 98 -11.39 -5.53 6.62
N ASN A 99 -12.46 -4.75 6.40
CA ASN A 99 -13.34 -4.87 5.25
C ASN A 99 -13.47 -3.48 4.62
N CYS A 100 -13.36 -3.40 3.30
CA CYS A 100 -13.55 -2.17 2.55
C CYS A 100 -14.18 -2.47 1.21
N GLY A 101 -15.35 -1.90 0.88
CA GLY A 101 -15.94 -2.23 -0.41
C GLY A 101 -17.28 -1.63 -0.74
N TRP A 102 -17.86 -2.24 -1.78
CA TRP A 102 -18.98 -1.74 -2.60
C TRP A 102 -18.63 -0.52 -3.44
N PHE A 103 -17.37 -0.47 -3.90
CA PHE A 103 -16.95 0.55 -4.85
C PHE A 103 -17.44 0.20 -6.24
N ARG A 104 -18.17 1.13 -6.85
CA ARG A 104 -18.56 1.02 -8.24
C ARG A 104 -17.32 1.13 -9.12
N ALA A 105 -17.21 0.25 -10.11
CA ALA A 105 -16.20 0.36 -11.15
C ALA A 105 -16.62 1.46 -12.15
N GLU A 106 -15.77 2.46 -12.31
CA GLU A 106 -15.96 3.56 -13.25
C GLU A 106 -15.25 3.25 -14.58
N SER A 107 -15.86 3.68 -15.69
CA SER A 107 -15.22 3.67 -17.01
C SER A 107 -14.40 4.93 -17.19
N VAL A 108 -13.20 4.81 -17.74
CA VAL A 108 -12.34 5.94 -18.08
C VAL A 108 -11.88 5.82 -19.54
N ASP A 109 -11.68 6.95 -20.18
CA ASP A 109 -11.12 7.00 -21.53
C ASP A 109 -9.65 6.57 -21.49
N LEU A 110 -9.28 5.69 -22.42
CA LEU A 110 -7.92 5.22 -22.64
C LEU A 110 -7.18 6.06 -23.70
N GLY A 111 -7.92 6.89 -24.44
CA GLY A 111 -7.38 7.59 -25.61
C GLY A 111 -6.78 6.61 -26.61
N ASN A 112 -5.61 6.93 -27.15
CA ASN A 112 -4.91 6.08 -28.13
C ASN A 112 -4.02 4.99 -27.48
N ARG A 113 -4.13 4.74 -26.18
CA ARG A 113 -3.26 3.78 -25.47
C ARG A 113 -3.61 2.33 -25.77
N CYS A 114 -4.86 2.06 -26.13
CA CYS A 114 -5.35 0.72 -26.40
C CYS A 114 -5.93 0.68 -27.81
N SER A 115 -5.41 -0.21 -28.66
CA SER A 115 -5.81 -0.31 -30.08
C SER A 115 -7.22 -0.87 -30.28
N HIS A 116 -7.79 -1.55 -29.28
CA HIS A 116 -9.02 -2.35 -29.42
C HIS A 116 -10.22 -1.75 -28.68
N GLN A 117 -10.00 -0.82 -27.75
CA GLN A 117 -11.07 -0.11 -27.02
C GLN A 117 -10.62 1.31 -26.65
N ASP A 118 -11.55 2.24 -26.71
CA ASP A 118 -11.39 3.63 -26.31
C ASP A 118 -11.65 3.85 -24.81
N LYS A 119 -12.32 2.90 -24.14
CA LYS A 119 -12.73 2.98 -22.73
C LYS A 119 -12.46 1.70 -21.96
N THR A 120 -12.33 1.81 -20.65
CA THR A 120 -12.12 0.67 -19.74
C THR A 120 -13.44 -0.04 -19.43
N ASN A 121 -13.38 -1.36 -19.27
CA ASN A 121 -14.53 -2.22 -19.04
C ASN A 121 -14.47 -3.01 -17.72
N TYR A 122 -13.35 -3.02 -17.00
CA TYR A 122 -13.29 -3.47 -15.61
C TYR A 122 -12.17 -2.78 -14.82
N VAL A 123 -12.16 -2.97 -13.51
CA VAL A 123 -11.10 -2.51 -12.61
C VAL A 123 -10.54 -3.67 -11.79
N SER A 124 -9.30 -3.53 -11.34
CA SER A 124 -8.70 -4.40 -10.34
C SER A 124 -8.12 -3.60 -9.18
N ALA A 125 -8.25 -4.14 -7.97
CA ALA A 125 -7.60 -3.69 -6.76
C ALA A 125 -6.77 -4.83 -6.20
N THR A 126 -5.44 -4.67 -6.16
CA THR A 126 -4.53 -5.64 -5.54
C THR A 126 -4.25 -5.21 -4.11
N TYR A 127 -4.37 -6.12 -3.16
CA TYR A 127 -4.17 -5.84 -1.74
C TYR A 127 -3.56 -7.05 -1.02
N ILE A 128 -2.92 -6.81 0.12
CA ILE A 128 -2.53 -7.88 1.05
C ILE A 128 -3.24 -7.71 2.38
N CYS A 129 -3.29 -8.79 3.16
CA CYS A 129 -3.85 -8.78 4.50
C CYS A 129 -2.76 -8.86 5.56
N ILE A 130 -2.52 -7.75 6.25
CA ILE A 130 -1.51 -7.65 7.31
C ILE A 130 -2.11 -7.96 8.67
N GLN A 131 -1.41 -8.75 9.48
CA GLN A 131 -1.80 -9.08 10.85
C GLN A 131 -1.83 -7.84 11.75
N GLU A 132 -2.95 -7.59 12.40
CA GLU A 132 -3.15 -6.42 13.26
C GLU A 132 -2.21 -6.42 14.47
N GLU A 133 -1.91 -7.59 15.03
CA GLU A 133 -0.99 -7.75 16.15
C GLU A 133 0.46 -7.34 15.82
N THR A 134 0.82 -7.31 14.53
CA THR A 134 2.15 -6.87 14.08
C THR A 134 2.25 -5.36 13.94
N ILE A 135 1.13 -4.64 14.00
CA ILE A 135 1.09 -3.18 13.82
C ILE A 135 1.50 -2.51 15.13
N LEU A 136 2.53 -1.68 15.05
CA LEU A 136 3.04 -0.84 16.11
C LEU A 136 2.88 0.63 15.70
N ASP A 137 2.39 1.44 16.63
CA ASP A 137 2.31 2.89 16.45
C ASP A 137 3.67 3.52 16.74
N ILE A 138 4.25 4.22 15.76
CA ILE A 138 5.60 4.81 15.83
C ILE A 138 5.71 5.87 16.93
N CYS A 139 4.60 6.49 17.34
CA CYS A 139 4.57 7.49 18.40
C CYS A 139 4.27 6.89 19.79
N SER A 140 4.07 5.58 19.88
CA SER A 140 3.80 4.91 21.15
C SER A 140 5.07 4.40 21.83
N GLU A 141 5.02 4.26 23.15
CA GLU A 141 6.07 3.60 23.96
C GLU A 141 5.98 2.06 23.91
N ALA A 142 5.12 1.50 23.06
CA ALA A 142 4.94 0.06 22.97
C ALA A 142 6.10 -0.61 22.22
N SER A 143 6.37 -1.87 22.58
CA SER A 143 7.34 -2.70 21.88
C SER A 143 6.66 -3.94 21.28
N ARG A 144 7.17 -4.38 20.13
CA ARG A 144 6.73 -5.58 19.42
C ARG A 144 7.93 -6.38 18.95
N HIS A 145 7.79 -7.69 18.99
CA HIS A 145 8.80 -8.64 18.54
C HIS A 145 8.16 -9.62 17.56
N GLY A 146 8.85 -9.90 16.46
CA GLY A 146 8.37 -10.79 15.42
C GLY A 146 9.36 -10.88 14.27
N LYS A 147 9.08 -11.77 13.31
CA LYS A 147 9.84 -11.89 12.05
C LYS A 147 9.61 -10.68 11.14
N SER A 148 8.37 -10.19 11.14
CA SER A 148 7.94 -8.94 10.50
C SER A 148 7.21 -8.08 11.54
N VAL A 149 7.41 -6.78 11.49
CA VAL A 149 6.68 -5.77 12.28
C VAL A 149 6.19 -4.70 11.32
N SER A 150 4.95 -4.27 11.50
CA SER A 150 4.36 -3.18 10.76
C SER A 150 4.45 -1.89 11.58
N LEU A 151 5.17 -0.90 11.08
CA LEU A 151 5.26 0.42 11.70
C LEU A 151 4.20 1.32 11.09
N SER A 152 3.31 1.86 11.91
CA SER A 152 2.24 2.74 11.47
C SER A 152 2.27 4.07 12.20
N TYR A 153 1.85 5.11 11.51
CA TYR A 153 1.49 6.41 12.06
C TYR A 153 0.17 6.82 11.42
N ASN A 154 -0.80 7.21 12.23
CA ASN A 154 -2.08 7.72 11.76
C ASN A 154 -2.30 9.13 12.28
N GLY A 155 -2.10 10.14 11.42
CA GLY A 155 -2.20 11.55 11.78
C GLY A 155 -3.60 11.96 12.23
N SER A 156 -4.66 11.23 11.83
CA SER A 156 -6.02 11.51 12.30
C SER A 156 -6.20 11.24 13.81
N ARG A 157 -5.38 10.36 14.39
CA ARG A 157 -5.40 10.03 15.82
C ARG A 157 -4.78 11.13 16.69
N TYR A 158 -3.82 11.86 16.14
CA TYR A 158 -2.99 12.83 16.86
C TYR A 158 -3.46 14.28 16.68
N GLY A 159 -4.71 14.46 16.22
CA GLY A 159 -5.30 15.71 15.76
C GLY A 159 -5.00 16.95 16.61
N GLY A 160 -3.97 17.70 16.21
CA GLY A 160 -3.87 19.16 16.36
C GLY A 160 -3.69 19.72 17.78
N THR A 161 -3.50 18.88 18.80
CA THR A 161 -3.20 19.37 20.15
C THR A 161 -1.76 19.89 20.23
N ILE A 162 -1.52 20.87 21.11
CA ILE A 162 -0.20 21.51 21.31
C ILE A 162 0.88 20.48 21.71
N ASP A 163 0.48 19.33 22.24
CA ASP A 163 1.34 18.23 22.68
C ASP A 163 1.60 17.16 21.61
N ASP A 164 1.17 17.36 20.35
CA ASP A 164 1.50 16.44 19.25
C ASP A 164 3.02 16.44 19.00
N PRO A 165 3.72 15.31 19.20
CA PRO A 165 5.16 15.26 19.08
C PRO A 165 5.60 15.61 17.66
N ARG A 166 6.36 16.71 17.52
CA ARG A 166 6.91 17.21 16.24
C ARG A 166 7.64 16.14 15.41
N VAL A 167 8.18 15.15 16.12
CA VAL A 167 8.88 14.00 15.56
C VAL A 167 8.54 12.79 16.41
N CYS A 168 8.07 11.72 15.77
CA CYS A 168 7.98 10.40 16.39
C CYS A 168 9.13 9.54 15.90
N SER A 169 9.72 8.73 16.78
CA SER A 169 10.80 7.84 16.38
C SER A 169 10.73 6.49 17.08
N CYS A 170 10.99 5.44 16.32
CA CYS A 170 11.08 4.08 16.81
C CYS A 170 12.46 3.50 16.46
N ALA A 171 13.04 2.76 17.40
CA ALA A 171 14.27 2.00 17.18
C ALA A 171 13.92 0.55 16.84
N ILE A 172 14.50 0.03 15.76
CA ILE A 172 14.30 -1.34 15.31
C ILE A 172 15.63 -2.06 15.33
N SER A 173 15.63 -3.26 15.90
CA SER A 173 16.80 -4.13 15.97
C SER A 173 16.44 -5.57 15.63
N ALA A 174 17.20 -6.20 14.74
CA ALA A 174 17.15 -7.64 14.52
C ALA A 174 18.00 -8.36 15.59
N SER A 175 17.47 -9.45 16.15
CA SER A 175 18.08 -10.20 17.24
C SER A 175 18.90 -11.43 16.80
N ASP A 176 19.31 -11.54 15.53
CA ASP A 176 20.08 -12.68 15.02
C ASP A 176 21.59 -12.33 14.97
N CYS A 177 22.36 -12.89 15.91
CA CYS A 177 23.71 -12.44 16.28
C CYS A 177 24.87 -12.99 15.41
N ASP A 178 24.62 -13.92 14.48
CA ASP A 178 25.70 -14.62 13.76
C ASP A 178 25.67 -14.42 12.23
N THR A 179 24.82 -13.52 11.72
CA THR A 179 24.81 -13.15 10.30
C THR A 179 24.86 -11.64 10.14
N ARG A 180 25.24 -11.14 8.95
CA ARG A 180 24.97 -9.74 8.57
C ARG A 180 23.45 -9.58 8.38
N ALA A 181 22.69 -9.64 9.47
CA ALA A 181 21.27 -9.43 9.45
C ALA A 181 20.99 -8.01 8.96
N ARG A 182 20.14 -7.89 7.95
CA ARG A 182 19.68 -6.62 7.39
C ARG A 182 18.19 -6.48 7.67
N LEU A 183 17.76 -5.25 7.87
CA LEU A 183 16.35 -4.91 7.94
C LEU A 183 15.90 -4.55 6.52
N LYS A 184 14.89 -5.25 6.03
CA LYS A 184 14.17 -4.89 4.81
C LYS A 184 12.95 -4.08 5.20
N PHE A 185 12.84 -2.88 4.66
CA PHE A 185 11.68 -2.02 4.81
C PHE A 185 10.92 -1.98 3.51
N ARG A 186 9.60 -2.10 3.59
CA ARG A 186 8.71 -2.05 2.45
C ARG A 186 7.60 -1.03 2.72
N ASP A 187 7.42 -0.09 1.81
CA ASP A 187 6.40 0.95 1.93
C ASP A 187 5.00 0.37 1.70
N VAL A 188 4.11 0.37 2.69
CA VAL A 188 2.76 -0.21 2.56
C VAL A 188 1.77 0.85 2.07
N ASP A 189 1.72 1.97 2.78
CA ASP A 189 0.85 3.11 2.51
C ASP A 189 1.53 4.37 3.01
N ARG A 190 1.82 5.29 2.08
CA ARG A 190 2.51 6.53 2.38
C ARG A 190 1.74 7.73 1.87
N ARG A 191 0.94 8.30 2.76
CA ARG A 191 0.21 9.56 2.57
C ARG A 191 0.88 10.66 3.38
N LEU A 192 1.89 11.29 2.76
CA LEU A 192 2.59 12.46 3.33
C LEU A 192 1.93 13.81 2.95
N HIS A 193 0.78 13.76 2.27
CA HIS A 193 -0.02 14.92 1.84
C HIS A 193 -1.12 15.26 2.85
N SER A 194 -1.82 16.38 2.57
CA SER A 194 -2.86 16.90 3.44
C SER A 194 -4.03 15.96 3.34
N TYR A 195 -4.76 15.79 4.44
CA TYR A 195 -5.95 14.96 4.43
C TYR A 195 -6.97 15.38 3.36
N ASN A 196 -7.09 16.70 3.12
CA ASN A 196 -8.04 17.27 2.17
C ASN A 196 -7.42 17.74 0.84
N ASP A 197 -6.09 17.66 0.69
CA ASP A 197 -5.39 18.14 -0.50
C ASP A 197 -4.17 17.27 -0.79
N ILE A 198 -4.30 16.47 -1.85
CA ILE A 198 -3.25 15.53 -2.28
C ILE A 198 -2.29 16.16 -3.30
N THR A 199 -2.57 17.38 -3.74
CA THR A 199 -1.76 18.11 -4.72
C THR A 199 -0.70 18.95 -4.04
N SER A 200 -0.97 19.42 -2.82
CA SER A 200 -0.02 20.15 -2.00
C SER A 200 0.46 19.32 -0.81
N CYS A 201 1.71 19.58 -0.41
CA CYS A 201 2.20 19.10 0.87
C CYS A 201 3.40 19.90 1.35
N ASN A 202 3.65 19.79 2.65
CA ASN A 202 4.78 20.44 3.28
C ASN A 202 6.09 19.67 2.97
N PRO A 203 7.16 20.33 2.48
CA PRO A 203 8.45 19.68 2.23
C PRO A 203 9.11 19.06 3.47
N HIS A 204 8.70 19.48 4.67
CA HIS A 204 9.16 18.91 5.93
C HIS A 204 8.44 17.61 6.32
N SER A 205 7.28 17.32 5.72
CA SER A 205 6.57 16.05 5.90
C SER A 205 7.37 14.93 5.27
N ARG A 206 8.03 14.14 6.12
CA ARG A 206 8.95 13.09 5.67
C ARG A 206 9.02 11.95 6.66
N ILE A 207 9.40 10.81 6.12
CA ILE A 207 9.90 9.67 6.88
C ILE A 207 11.40 9.60 6.65
N SER A 208 12.17 9.34 7.70
CA SER A 208 13.58 8.99 7.58
C SER A 208 13.85 7.62 8.18
N LEU A 209 14.66 6.85 7.47
CA LEU A 209 15.24 5.60 7.93
C LEU A 209 16.74 5.82 8.04
N GLN A 210 17.27 5.74 9.25
CA GLN A 210 18.67 5.97 9.53
C GLN A 210 19.27 4.75 10.22
N ASP A 211 20.29 4.16 9.60
CA ASP A 211 21.15 3.17 10.27
C ASP A 211 22.55 3.79 10.53
N LYS A 212 23.55 2.95 10.84
CA LYS A 212 24.92 3.43 11.11
C LYS A 212 25.62 4.07 9.92
N SER A 213 25.27 3.72 8.68
CA SER A 213 25.96 4.17 7.46
C SER A 213 25.05 4.67 6.33
N THR A 214 23.75 4.45 6.45
CA THR A 214 22.75 4.68 5.41
C THR A 214 21.67 5.60 5.97
N PHE A 215 21.31 6.60 5.18
CA PHE A 215 20.20 7.49 5.47
C PHE A 215 19.29 7.55 4.25
N GLN A 216 18.05 7.11 4.42
CA GLN A 216 17.00 7.23 3.41
C GLN A 216 15.96 8.22 3.92
N SER A 217 15.55 9.17 3.09
CA SER A 217 14.47 10.10 3.40
C SER A 217 13.43 10.09 2.30
N LEU A 218 12.22 9.69 2.69
CA LEU A 218 11.04 9.72 1.83
C LEU A 218 10.28 11.00 2.17
N ARG A 219 10.37 11.98 1.27
CA ARG A 219 9.74 13.30 1.44
C ARG A 219 8.44 13.35 0.67
N CYS A 220 7.54 14.21 1.12
CA CYS A 220 6.38 14.52 0.31
C CYS A 220 6.78 15.22 -1.00
N GLN A 221 6.05 14.91 -2.07
CA GLN A 221 6.21 15.51 -3.39
C GLN A 221 4.86 16.04 -3.87
N SER A 222 4.79 17.33 -4.22
CA SER A 222 3.58 17.94 -4.75
C SER A 222 3.15 17.25 -6.05
N ASN A 223 1.84 17.09 -6.24
CA ASN A 223 1.23 16.41 -7.40
C ASN A 223 1.69 14.97 -7.62
N TYR A 224 2.27 14.32 -6.61
CA TYR A 224 2.74 12.94 -6.71
C TYR A 224 2.27 12.13 -5.50
N PHE A 225 1.31 11.24 -5.71
CA PHE A 225 0.86 10.31 -4.68
C PHE A 225 1.60 8.98 -4.81
N GLN A 226 2.43 8.68 -3.80
CA GLN A 226 3.17 7.43 -3.74
C GLN A 226 2.24 6.30 -3.28
N LYS A 227 2.12 5.25 -4.11
CA LYS A 227 1.22 4.12 -3.87
C LYS A 227 2.01 2.83 -3.60
N GLY A 228 1.62 2.11 -2.55
CA GLY A 228 1.91 0.69 -2.33
C GLY A 228 3.38 0.29 -2.14
N PHE A 229 3.56 -1.04 -2.08
CA PHE A 229 4.77 -1.85 -1.84
C PHE A 229 5.91 -1.75 -2.87
N ARG A 230 6.09 -0.59 -3.48
CA ARG A 230 7.05 -0.41 -4.57
C ARG A 230 8.46 -0.11 -4.10
N ASP A 231 8.61 0.62 -3.01
CA ASP A 231 9.92 0.97 -2.48
C ASP A 231 10.38 -0.05 -1.44
N VAL A 232 11.45 -0.77 -1.78
CA VAL A 232 12.16 -1.66 -0.85
C VAL A 232 13.49 -1.02 -0.48
N PHE A 233 13.70 -0.81 0.81
CA PHE A 233 14.96 -0.34 1.36
C PHE A 233 15.61 -1.43 2.21
N TYR A 234 16.92 -1.58 2.08
CA TYR A 234 17.73 -2.49 2.89
C TYR A 234 18.69 -1.69 3.77
N SER A 235 18.64 -1.92 5.08
CA SER A 235 19.63 -1.36 5.97
C SER A 235 21.00 -2.03 5.79
N SER A 236 22.06 -1.30 6.09
CA SER A 236 23.42 -1.82 6.17
C SER A 236 23.71 -2.52 7.51
N SER A 237 22.87 -2.28 8.51
CA SER A 237 23.03 -2.70 9.90
C SER A 237 21.79 -3.43 10.40
N PRO A 238 21.92 -4.38 11.37
CA PRO A 238 20.75 -4.98 12.04
C PRO A 238 19.97 -3.99 12.90
N TYR A 239 20.44 -2.75 13.02
CA TYR A 239 19.79 -1.67 13.75
C TYR A 239 19.44 -0.52 12.82
N ALA A 240 18.23 0.02 12.94
CA ALA A 240 17.83 1.25 12.29
C ALA A 240 16.89 2.06 13.18
N ARG A 241 16.95 3.38 13.05
CA ARG A 241 16.00 4.32 13.62
C ARG A 241 15.08 4.82 12.52
N MET A 242 13.79 4.61 12.71
CA MET A 242 12.77 5.26 11.90
C MET A 242 12.35 6.56 12.60
N SER A 243 12.16 7.63 11.83
CA SER A 243 11.57 8.87 12.35
C SER A 243 10.54 9.42 11.38
N SER A 244 9.38 9.77 11.91
CA SER A 244 8.31 10.48 11.21
C SER A 244 8.32 11.93 11.69
N TYR A 245 8.45 12.87 10.75
CA TYR A 245 8.42 14.30 11.06
C TYR A 245 7.03 14.83 10.74
N ASN A 246 6.37 15.41 11.72
CA ASN A 246 5.10 16.10 11.54
C ASN A 246 5.31 17.63 11.69
N GLN A 247 4.35 18.40 11.20
CA GLN A 247 4.24 19.83 11.49
C GLN A 247 2.82 20.13 11.96
N PRO A 248 2.61 21.20 12.75
CA PRO A 248 1.28 21.62 13.16
C PRO A 248 0.39 21.85 11.93
N GLY A 249 -0.70 21.10 11.83
CA GLY A 249 -1.71 21.26 10.76
C GLY A 249 -1.69 20.23 9.63
N VAL A 250 -1.80 18.93 9.94
CA VAL A 250 -2.31 17.87 9.04
C VAL A 250 -1.28 17.13 8.16
N TYR A 251 -0.14 16.71 8.70
CA TYR A 251 0.75 15.75 8.00
C TYR A 251 1.65 14.94 8.97
N PRO A 252 2.03 13.69 8.65
CA PRO A 252 1.50 12.86 7.56
C PRO A 252 0.09 12.35 7.86
N THR A 253 -0.71 12.05 6.84
CA THR A 253 -2.07 11.51 7.06
C THR A 253 -1.98 10.07 7.55
N GLN A 254 -1.20 9.24 6.84
CA GLN A 254 -0.90 7.89 7.26
C GLN A 254 0.45 7.45 6.70
N VAL A 255 1.23 6.80 7.54
CA VAL A 255 2.44 6.09 7.14
C VAL A 255 2.29 4.67 7.63
N TRP A 256 2.56 3.70 6.77
CA TRP A 256 2.63 2.31 7.13
C TRP A 256 3.81 1.68 6.40
N LEU A 257 4.77 1.16 7.15
CA LEU A 257 5.91 0.41 6.62
C LEU A 257 5.89 -1.01 7.19
N GLU A 258 6.19 -2.00 6.38
CA GLU A 258 6.53 -3.34 6.85
C GLU A 258 8.04 -3.46 7.02
N VAL A 259 8.50 -4.00 8.14
CA VAL A 259 9.91 -4.22 8.43
C VAL A 259 10.15 -5.70 8.72
N THR A 260 11.00 -6.33 7.92
CA THR A 260 11.36 -7.74 8.05
C THR A 260 12.86 -7.90 8.30
N GLY A 261 13.23 -8.80 9.21
CA GLY A 261 14.62 -9.21 9.38
C GLY A 261 15.01 -10.23 8.30
N GLU A 262 16.07 -9.95 7.55
CA GLU A 262 16.62 -10.85 6.54
C GLU A 262 17.99 -11.39 6.95
N LYS A 263 18.21 -12.70 6.71
CA LYS A 263 19.54 -13.28 6.74
C LYS A 263 20.27 -12.88 5.47
N GLY A 264 21.43 -12.23 5.61
CA GLY A 264 22.25 -11.86 4.45
C GLY A 264 22.61 -13.09 3.61
N ASN A 265 22.27 -13.09 2.32
CA ASN A 265 22.73 -14.11 1.39
C ASN A 265 24.26 -14.04 1.28
N HIS A 266 24.95 -15.12 1.67
CA HIS A 266 26.31 -15.38 1.22
C HIS A 266 26.26 -15.84 -0.24
N SER A 267 26.20 -14.90 -1.19
CA SER A 267 26.49 -15.22 -2.59
C SER A 267 26.87 -13.97 -3.40
N MET A 268 28.06 -14.06 -4.00
CA MET A 268 28.69 -13.18 -5.01
C MET A 268 29.75 -12.20 -4.50
N TRP A 269 30.86 -12.77 -4.05
CA TRP A 269 32.17 -12.39 -4.56
C TRP A 269 32.84 -13.68 -5.05
N LYS A 270 33.03 -13.81 -6.36
CA LYS A 270 34.16 -14.56 -6.93
C LYS A 270 35.10 -13.51 -7.49
#